data_AF-A0A7Y3FAY0-F1
#
_entry.id   AF-A0A7Y3FAY0-F1
#
_cell.length_a   1.000
_cell.length_b   1.000
_cell.length_c   1.000
_cell.angle_alpha   90.00
_cell.angle_beta   90.00
_cell.angle_gamma   90.00
#
_symmetry.space_group_name_H-M   'P 1'
#
loop_
_entity.id
_entity.type
_entity.pdbx_description
1 polymer ?
#
loop_
_entity_poly.entity_id
_entity_poly.type
_entity_poly.pdbx_seq_one_letter_code
_entity_poly.pdbx_strand_id
1 'polypeptide(L)'
;MRNNILGIILFFVTISVFAQSNKVEIVKNADGTKLVVDGKDFMINGINWDYVPIGTDVTNANFYEKPDDIIKAGLDIEMSLLQNMNVNVVRQYVGVPPKWVKYIYEKYGIYTLLNHSFGRYGLTLDGVWTPVTIYSDEKTQEQLVSDMIKLVKDYKDVPGILMYMMGNENNYGLFWAGAETEDFPEGEAQINAVGENRGRPMYKLMNEVAIKMKEMDPNHPVAICNGDVLFIDIIAEECKDIDVYGANTYRGESFGDFFQVVKDKLDIPLMFTEFGADAYNALEDKEDQFWQAHY
;
A
#
# COMPACT_ATOMS: atom_id res chain seq x y z
N MET A 1 4.53 11.98 56.56
CA MET A 1 4.40 12.86 55.37
C MET A 1 5.39 12.56 54.24
N ARG A 2 6.50 11.83 54.47
CA ARG A 2 7.54 11.59 53.45
C ARG A 2 7.32 10.35 52.57
N ASN A 3 6.45 9.43 52.99
CA ASN A 3 6.13 8.20 52.24
C ASN A 3 4.90 8.32 51.31
N ASN A 4 4.08 9.36 51.48
CA ASN A 4 2.88 9.55 50.64
C ASN A 4 3.20 10.33 49.35
N ILE A 5 4.36 10.98 49.28
CA ILE A 5 4.80 11.73 48.08
C ILE A 5 5.40 10.78 47.04
N LEU A 6 6.10 9.70 47.45
CA LEU A 6 6.62 8.70 46.52
C LEU A 6 5.51 7.91 45.81
N GLY A 7 4.40 7.61 46.49
CA GLY A 7 3.26 6.91 45.87
C GLY A 7 2.55 7.75 44.80
N ILE A 8 2.49 9.07 44.98
CA ILE A 8 1.88 9.98 44.00
C ILE A 8 2.80 10.18 42.78
N ILE A 9 4.12 10.22 42.97
CA ILE A 9 5.08 10.28 41.86
C ILE A 9 5.08 8.97 41.05
N LEU A 10 4.94 7.81 41.71
CA LEU A 10 4.86 6.52 41.00
C LEU A 10 3.55 6.36 40.19
N PHE A 11 2.46 7.02 40.60
CA PHE A 11 1.17 6.98 39.90
C PHE A 11 1.12 7.89 38.66
N PHE A 12 1.98 8.91 38.59
CA PHE A 12 2.09 9.79 37.43
C PHE A 12 3.01 9.24 36.32
N VAL A 13 3.85 8.24 36.61
CA VAL A 13 4.68 7.58 35.59
C VAL A 13 3.91 6.49 34.82
N THR A 14 2.76 6.05 35.31
CA THR A 14 1.99 4.94 34.72
C THR A 14 0.92 5.35 33.70
N ILE A 15 0.74 6.64 33.37
CA ILE A 15 -0.35 7.09 32.46
C ILE A 15 0.18 8.02 31.36
N SER A 16 1.42 7.81 30.93
CA SER A 16 1.90 8.36 29.65
C SER A 16 2.27 7.24 28.70
N VAL A 17 1.44 6.19 28.64
CA VAL A 17 1.28 5.43 27.39
C VAL A 17 0.45 6.33 26.47
N PHE A 18 1.07 7.43 26.01
CA PHE A 18 0.61 8.05 24.79
C PHE A 18 0.63 6.95 23.72
N ALA A 19 -0.42 6.86 22.92
CA ALA A 19 -0.46 5.97 21.77
C ALA A 19 0.72 6.33 20.85
N GLN A 20 1.86 5.70 21.10
CA GLN A 20 3.03 5.81 20.24
C GLN A 20 2.67 5.11 18.94
N SER A 21 3.07 5.69 17.81
CA SER A 21 2.96 5.00 16.53
C SER A 21 3.67 3.64 16.63
N ASN A 22 3.11 2.67 15.93
CA ASN A 22 3.62 1.31 15.93
C ASN A 22 5.03 1.32 15.34
N LYS A 23 5.94 0.53 15.91
CA LYS A 23 7.24 0.29 15.29
C LYS A 23 7.12 -0.95 14.42
N VAL A 24 7.27 -0.77 13.12
CA VAL A 24 7.15 -1.82 12.10
C VAL A 24 8.51 -1.99 11.42
N GLU A 25 9.03 -3.20 11.42
CA GLU A 25 10.39 -3.49 10.95
C GLU A 25 10.42 -4.74 10.09
N ILE A 26 11.27 -4.71 9.06
CA ILE A 26 11.69 -5.93 8.36
C ILE A 26 12.96 -6.44 9.03
N VAL A 27 12.86 -7.61 9.67
CA VAL A 27 13.97 -8.25 10.38
C VAL A 27 14.47 -9.44 9.57
N LYS A 28 15.74 -9.39 9.14
CA LYS A 28 16.44 -10.49 8.47
C LYS A 28 17.45 -11.12 9.43
N ASN A 29 17.33 -12.41 9.69
CA ASN A 29 18.23 -13.18 10.53
C ASN A 29 18.45 -14.61 9.97
N ALA A 30 19.11 -15.49 10.73
CA ALA A 30 19.42 -16.85 10.29
C ALA A 30 18.17 -17.71 9.99
N ASP A 31 17.02 -17.38 10.56
CA ASP A 31 15.76 -18.10 10.38
C ASP A 31 14.94 -17.56 9.19
N GLY A 32 15.43 -16.51 8.51
CA GLY A 32 14.80 -15.87 7.35
C GLY A 32 14.49 -14.40 7.56
N THR A 33 13.59 -13.87 6.72
CA THR A 33 13.12 -12.48 6.78
C THR A 33 11.68 -12.45 7.28
N LYS A 34 11.37 -11.56 8.21
CA LYS A 34 10.05 -11.41 8.83
C LYS A 34 9.64 -9.95 8.95
N LEU A 35 8.34 -9.70 8.87
CA LEU A 35 7.74 -8.45 9.32
C LEU A 35 7.51 -8.55 10.84
N VAL A 36 7.91 -7.51 11.58
CA VAL A 36 7.79 -7.44 13.03
C VAL A 36 7.09 -6.14 13.39
N VAL A 37 6.05 -6.23 14.22
CA VAL A 37 5.30 -5.07 14.74
C VAL A 37 5.40 -5.06 16.25
N ASP A 38 5.93 -3.96 16.79
CA ASP A 38 6.15 -3.76 18.24
C ASP A 38 6.88 -4.94 18.91
N GLY A 39 7.88 -5.49 18.21
CA GLY A 39 8.70 -6.60 18.66
C GLY A 39 8.07 -7.99 18.52
N LYS A 40 6.93 -8.13 17.84
CA LYS A 40 6.26 -9.41 17.58
C LYS A 40 6.22 -9.74 16.10
N ASP A 41 6.51 -10.99 15.74
CA ASP A 41 6.33 -11.51 14.39
C ASP A 41 4.90 -11.25 13.89
N PHE A 42 4.76 -10.74 12.67
CA PHE A 42 3.48 -10.31 12.10
C PHE A 42 3.32 -10.87 10.68
N MET A 43 2.25 -11.64 10.46
CA MET A 43 1.83 -12.08 9.11
C MET A 43 0.69 -11.19 8.63
N ILE A 44 0.74 -10.74 7.38
CA ILE A 44 -0.32 -9.94 6.77
C ILE A 44 -1.41 -10.87 6.26
N ASN A 45 -2.58 -10.81 6.89
CA ASN A 45 -3.84 -11.34 6.36
C ASN A 45 -4.65 -10.13 5.89
N GLY A 46 -4.33 -9.69 4.67
CA GLY A 46 -4.78 -8.41 4.13
C GLY A 46 -5.97 -8.52 3.18
N ILE A 47 -6.68 -7.40 3.00
CA ILE A 47 -7.63 -7.20 1.91
C ILE A 47 -7.51 -5.77 1.37
N ASN A 48 -7.70 -5.59 0.05
CA ASN A 48 -7.94 -4.27 -0.51
C ASN A 48 -9.35 -3.83 -0.14
N TRP A 49 -9.48 -2.65 0.45
CA TRP A 49 -10.75 -2.21 0.97
C TRP A 49 -11.03 -0.74 0.65
N ASP A 50 -12.26 -0.49 0.22
CA ASP A 50 -12.88 0.82 0.13
C ASP A 50 -14.37 0.65 0.47
N TYR A 51 -15.03 1.74 0.85
CA TYR A 51 -16.46 1.74 1.14
C TYR A 51 -17.25 2.32 -0.04
N VAL A 52 -17.86 1.44 -0.83
CA VAL A 52 -18.62 1.81 -2.03
C VAL A 52 -20.10 1.41 -1.87
N PRO A 53 -20.98 2.35 -1.48
CA PRO A 53 -22.42 2.10 -1.41
C PRO A 53 -23.04 1.65 -2.74
N ILE A 54 -24.13 0.89 -2.66
CA ILE A 54 -24.95 0.53 -3.83
C ILE A 54 -25.39 1.80 -4.58
N GLY A 55 -25.17 1.81 -5.89
CA GLY A 55 -25.50 2.94 -6.76
C GLY A 55 -24.41 4.02 -6.84
N THR A 56 -23.24 3.77 -6.23
CA THR A 56 -22.03 4.59 -6.36
C THR A 56 -20.86 3.77 -6.90
N ASP A 57 -19.77 4.44 -7.19
CA ASP A 57 -18.48 3.85 -7.54
C ASP A 57 -17.36 4.55 -6.74
N VAL A 58 -16.12 4.07 -6.92
CA VAL A 58 -14.94 4.60 -6.21
C VAL A 58 -14.67 6.09 -6.47
N THR A 59 -15.22 6.68 -7.53
CA THR A 59 -15.02 8.09 -7.89
C THR A 59 -16.05 9.04 -7.26
N ASN A 60 -17.18 8.51 -6.77
CA ASN A 60 -18.29 9.33 -6.27
C ASN A 60 -18.90 8.88 -4.93
N ALA A 61 -18.42 7.77 -4.35
CA ALA A 61 -18.86 7.30 -3.03
C ALA A 61 -18.62 8.37 -1.93
N ASN A 62 -17.50 9.09 -2.02
CA ASN A 62 -17.08 10.16 -1.09
C ASN A 62 -17.32 9.79 0.38
N PHE A 63 -16.98 8.55 0.75
CA PHE A 63 -17.33 7.99 2.06
C PHE A 63 -16.78 8.84 3.21
N TYR A 64 -15.52 9.26 3.11
CA TYR A 64 -14.88 10.06 4.15
C TYR A 64 -15.33 11.53 4.21
N GLU A 65 -16.17 11.98 3.28
CA GLU A 65 -16.81 13.30 3.33
C GLU A 65 -18.19 13.27 4.01
N LYS A 66 -18.69 12.07 4.37
CA LYS A 66 -19.96 11.92 5.07
C LYS A 66 -19.85 12.36 6.55
N PRO A 67 -20.98 12.63 7.22
CA PRO A 67 -20.99 12.88 8.66
C PRO A 67 -20.35 11.73 9.47
N ASP A 68 -19.73 12.07 10.60
CA ASP A 68 -18.94 11.13 11.40
C ASP A 68 -19.75 9.91 11.90
N ASP A 69 -21.03 10.09 12.20
CA ASP A 69 -21.92 9.00 12.60
C ASP A 69 -22.18 8.00 11.48
N ILE A 70 -22.28 8.48 10.23
CA ILE A 70 -22.41 7.64 9.03
C ILE A 70 -21.12 6.88 8.75
N ILE A 71 -19.96 7.56 8.78
CA ILE A 71 -18.66 6.92 8.58
C ILE A 71 -18.44 5.85 9.65
N LYS A 72 -18.67 6.19 10.91
CA LYS A 72 -18.53 5.26 12.02
C LYS A 72 -19.43 4.04 11.86
N ALA A 73 -20.68 4.22 11.44
CA ALA A 73 -21.60 3.11 11.23
C ALA A 73 -21.14 2.18 10.10
N GLY A 74 -20.66 2.74 8.97
CA GLY A 74 -20.09 1.95 7.87
C GLY A 74 -18.86 1.16 8.31
N LEU A 75 -17.90 1.83 8.96
CA LEU A 75 -16.71 1.16 9.52
C LEU A 75 -17.07 0.10 10.56
N ASP A 76 -18.09 0.34 11.37
CA ASP A 76 -18.51 -0.62 12.40
C ASP A 76 -19.06 -1.92 11.81
N ILE A 77 -19.72 -1.84 10.65
CA ILE A 77 -20.21 -3.01 9.92
C ILE A 77 -19.04 -3.72 9.24
N GLU A 78 -18.30 -3.00 8.40
CA GLU A 78 -17.24 -3.56 7.56
C GLU A 78 -16.11 -4.17 8.37
N MET A 79 -15.55 -3.41 9.33
CA MET A 79 -14.40 -3.88 10.09
C MET A 79 -14.77 -5.04 11.03
N SER A 80 -16.03 -5.13 11.48
CA SER A 80 -16.50 -6.29 12.23
C SER A 80 -16.54 -7.56 11.36
N LEU A 81 -16.95 -7.44 10.09
CA LEU A 81 -16.92 -8.56 9.14
C LEU A 81 -15.49 -8.99 8.84
N LEU A 82 -14.59 -8.03 8.56
CA LEU A 82 -13.18 -8.30 8.31
C LEU A 82 -12.49 -8.95 9.52
N GLN A 83 -12.76 -8.46 10.74
CA GLN A 83 -12.26 -9.07 11.97
C GLN A 83 -12.75 -10.51 12.13
N ASN A 84 -14.03 -10.78 11.82
CA ASN A 84 -14.57 -12.15 11.85
C ASN A 84 -13.92 -13.08 10.81
N MET A 85 -13.39 -12.53 9.71
CA MET A 85 -12.61 -13.25 8.69
C MET A 85 -11.12 -13.39 9.06
N ASN A 86 -10.70 -12.91 10.23
CA ASN A 86 -9.30 -12.83 10.67
C ASN A 86 -8.41 -11.93 9.79
N VAL A 87 -8.99 -10.95 9.11
CA VAL A 87 -8.24 -9.88 8.46
C VAL A 87 -7.62 -8.98 9.52
N ASN A 88 -6.33 -8.72 9.38
CA ASN A 88 -5.58 -7.85 10.30
C ASN A 88 -4.96 -6.63 9.61
N VAL A 89 -5.09 -6.52 8.29
CA VAL A 89 -4.63 -5.37 7.50
C VAL A 89 -5.66 -5.02 6.44
N VAL A 90 -5.96 -3.74 6.27
CA VAL A 90 -6.61 -3.21 5.08
C VAL A 90 -5.60 -2.39 4.27
N ARG A 91 -5.55 -2.64 2.95
CA ARG A 91 -4.91 -1.74 2.00
C ARG A 91 -5.97 -0.75 1.53
N GLN A 92 -5.72 0.54 1.73
CA GLN A 92 -6.59 1.62 1.29
C GLN A 92 -5.77 2.78 0.71
N TYR A 93 -6.37 3.52 -0.22
CA TYR A 93 -5.72 4.69 -0.80
C TYR A 93 -5.65 5.85 0.19
N VAL A 94 -4.68 6.75 -0.05
CA VAL A 94 -4.66 8.07 0.58
C VAL A 94 -6.00 8.79 0.42
N GLY A 95 -6.40 9.52 1.45
CA GLY A 95 -7.70 10.20 1.50
C GLY A 95 -8.49 9.86 2.76
N VAL A 96 -8.22 8.71 3.38
CA VAL A 96 -8.75 8.34 4.70
C VAL A 96 -8.26 9.30 5.80
N PRO A 97 -9.12 10.05 6.50
CA PRO A 97 -8.67 10.90 7.59
C PRO A 97 -7.93 10.11 8.70
N PRO A 98 -6.82 10.61 9.26
CA PRO A 98 -6.05 9.94 10.33
C PRO A 98 -6.88 9.41 11.50
N LYS A 99 -7.95 10.13 11.87
CA LYS A 99 -8.86 9.71 12.94
C LYS A 99 -9.54 8.37 12.67
N TRP A 100 -9.80 8.05 11.39
CA TRP A 100 -10.46 6.81 10.99
C TRP A 100 -9.47 5.65 10.87
N VAL A 101 -8.24 5.89 10.42
CA VAL A 101 -7.13 4.91 10.55
C VAL A 101 -6.98 4.49 12.01
N LYS A 102 -6.86 5.48 12.91
CA LYS A 102 -6.77 5.25 14.35
C LYS A 102 -7.99 4.49 14.89
N TYR A 103 -9.19 4.88 14.48
CA TYR A 103 -10.43 4.22 14.93
C TYR A 103 -10.49 2.75 14.52
N ILE A 104 -10.16 2.44 13.25
CA ILE A 104 -10.10 1.08 12.73
C ILE A 104 -9.13 0.24 13.55
N TYR A 105 -7.93 0.77 13.80
CA TYR A 105 -6.90 0.08 14.57
C TYR A 105 -7.27 -0.11 16.04
N GLU A 106 -7.62 0.96 16.76
CA GLU A 106 -7.86 0.88 18.20
C GLU A 106 -9.09 0.03 18.54
N LYS A 107 -10.11 0.00 17.66
CA LYS A 107 -11.34 -0.74 17.91
C LYS A 107 -11.28 -2.18 17.40
N TYR A 108 -10.67 -2.42 16.24
CA TYR A 108 -10.72 -3.72 15.56
C TYR A 108 -9.37 -4.43 15.50
N GLY A 109 -8.26 -3.77 15.87
CA GLY A 109 -6.91 -4.32 15.75
C GLY A 109 -6.46 -4.49 14.30
N ILE A 110 -7.12 -3.81 13.36
CA ILE A 110 -6.82 -3.86 11.93
C ILE A 110 -5.87 -2.72 11.58
N TYR A 111 -4.71 -3.06 11.04
CA TYR A 111 -3.74 -2.09 10.57
C TYR A 111 -4.10 -1.57 9.18
N THR A 112 -3.56 -0.40 8.82
CA THR A 112 -3.67 0.21 7.51
C THR A 112 -2.34 0.16 6.78
N LEU A 113 -2.33 -0.47 5.60
CA LEU A 113 -1.33 -0.23 4.58
C LEU A 113 -1.82 0.96 3.74
N LEU A 114 -1.13 2.09 3.82
CA LEU A 114 -1.56 3.32 3.17
C LEU A 114 -0.93 3.47 1.79
N ASN A 115 -1.76 3.44 0.75
CA ASN A 115 -1.31 3.40 -0.63
C ASN A 115 -1.49 4.75 -1.34
N HIS A 116 -0.43 5.26 -1.92
CA HIS A 116 -0.47 6.38 -2.86
C HIS A 116 -0.33 5.87 -4.29
N SER A 117 -1.17 6.34 -5.23
CA SER A 117 -1.15 5.89 -6.64
C SER A 117 0.15 6.24 -7.37
N PHE A 118 0.93 7.18 -6.83
CA PHE A 118 2.22 7.62 -7.35
C PHE A 118 2.16 7.99 -8.84
N GLY A 119 1.07 8.64 -9.27
CA GLY A 119 0.86 9.07 -10.65
C GLY A 119 0.32 7.99 -11.59
N ARG A 120 -0.11 6.82 -11.10
CA ARG A 120 -0.67 5.74 -11.94
C ARG A 120 -1.81 6.21 -12.85
N TYR A 121 -2.71 7.05 -12.32
CA TYR A 121 -3.95 7.47 -12.97
C TYR A 121 -3.91 8.90 -13.52
N GLY A 122 -2.71 9.48 -13.64
CA GLY A 122 -2.50 10.88 -14.02
C GLY A 122 -2.35 11.81 -12.82
N LEU A 123 -2.01 13.07 -13.10
CA LEU A 123 -1.71 14.12 -12.13
C LEU A 123 -2.32 15.46 -12.57
N THR A 124 -2.63 16.32 -11.61
CA THR A 124 -2.88 17.74 -11.88
C THR A 124 -1.61 18.54 -11.60
N LEU A 125 -0.94 19.00 -12.66
CA LEU A 125 0.29 19.79 -12.57
C LEU A 125 -0.03 21.26 -12.86
N ASP A 126 0.27 22.16 -11.93
CA ASP A 126 -0.02 23.61 -12.05
C ASP A 126 -1.49 23.92 -12.44
N GLY A 127 -2.43 23.12 -11.94
CA GLY A 127 -3.86 23.25 -12.25
C GLY A 127 -4.29 22.63 -13.60
N VAL A 128 -3.37 21.97 -14.32
CA VAL A 128 -3.64 21.30 -15.60
C VAL A 128 -3.66 19.78 -15.41
N TRP A 129 -4.77 19.15 -15.78
CA TRP A 129 -4.88 17.69 -15.78
C TRP A 129 -3.97 17.06 -16.85
N THR A 130 -3.13 16.13 -16.41
CA THR A 130 -2.15 15.40 -17.21
C THR A 130 -2.43 13.90 -17.04
N PRO A 131 -3.06 13.23 -18.02
CA PRO A 131 -3.48 11.83 -17.89
C PRO A 131 -2.32 10.84 -17.94
N VAL A 132 -1.21 11.22 -18.58
CA VAL A 132 0.00 10.39 -18.72
C VAL A 132 1.11 10.97 -17.88
N THR A 133 1.52 10.25 -16.84
CA THR A 133 2.61 10.66 -15.97
C THR A 133 3.97 10.43 -16.63
N ILE A 134 4.81 11.45 -16.65
CA ILE A 134 6.16 11.43 -17.23
C ILE A 134 7.17 11.52 -16.09
N TYR A 135 7.66 10.39 -15.59
CA TYR A 135 8.52 10.37 -14.40
C TYR A 135 9.91 11.00 -14.59
N SER A 136 10.33 11.30 -15.82
CA SER A 136 11.56 12.05 -16.11
C SER A 136 11.37 13.58 -16.13
N ASP A 137 10.12 14.05 -16.05
CA ASP A 137 9.81 15.49 -15.98
C ASP A 137 9.98 16.01 -14.55
N GLU A 138 10.69 17.14 -14.41
CA GLU A 138 11.03 17.71 -13.11
C GLU A 138 9.79 18.11 -12.30
N LYS A 139 8.76 18.67 -12.94
CA LYS A 139 7.52 19.06 -12.23
C LYS A 139 6.75 17.85 -11.72
N THR A 140 6.72 16.79 -12.52
CA THR A 140 6.14 15.51 -12.12
C THR A 140 6.86 14.95 -10.89
N GLN A 141 8.20 14.96 -10.91
CA GLN A 141 9.01 14.52 -9.77
C GLN A 141 8.76 15.37 -8.51
N GLU A 142 8.77 16.70 -8.65
CA GLU A 142 8.51 17.63 -7.55
C GLU A 142 7.14 17.39 -6.91
N GLN A 143 6.10 17.22 -7.73
CA GLN A 143 4.75 16.95 -7.26
C GLN A 143 4.67 15.62 -6.50
N LEU A 144 5.18 14.52 -7.09
CA LEU A 144 5.15 13.20 -6.46
C LEU A 144 5.97 13.15 -5.16
N VAL A 145 7.14 13.78 -5.13
CA VAL A 145 7.95 13.89 -3.91
C VAL A 145 7.20 14.69 -2.84
N SER A 146 6.57 15.80 -3.21
CA SER A 146 5.77 16.62 -2.29
C SER A 146 4.59 15.83 -1.70
N ASP A 147 3.87 15.08 -2.52
CA ASP A 147 2.72 14.27 -2.09
C ASP A 147 3.14 13.19 -1.08
N MET A 148 4.26 12.52 -1.33
CA MET A 148 4.77 11.48 -0.43
C MET A 148 5.34 12.06 0.87
N ILE A 149 6.00 13.22 0.82
CA ILE A 149 6.42 13.95 2.02
C ILE A 149 5.20 14.36 2.86
N LYS A 150 4.13 14.83 2.20
CA LYS A 150 2.89 15.20 2.89
C LYS A 150 2.23 13.98 3.53
N LEU A 151 2.18 12.85 2.81
CA LEU A 151 1.70 11.58 3.34
C LEU A 151 2.44 11.21 4.63
N VAL A 152 3.77 11.18 4.63
CA VAL A 152 4.50 10.83 5.87
C VAL A 152 4.25 11.83 6.99
N LYS A 153 4.19 13.14 6.69
CA LYS A 153 3.87 14.17 7.71
C LYS A 153 2.51 13.95 8.37
N ASP A 154 1.51 13.53 7.59
CA ASP A 154 0.14 13.38 8.08
C ASP A 154 -0.07 12.08 8.86
N TYR A 155 0.71 11.02 8.59
CA TYR A 155 0.42 9.67 9.08
C TYR A 155 1.49 9.04 9.99
N LYS A 156 2.74 9.52 10.04
CA LYS A 156 3.83 8.86 10.80
C LYS A 156 3.57 8.62 12.30
N ASP A 157 2.73 9.48 12.89
CA ASP A 157 2.38 9.43 14.31
C ASP A 157 0.97 8.85 14.54
N VAL A 158 0.33 8.30 13.49
CA VAL A 158 -1.03 7.75 13.55
C VAL A 158 -0.97 6.28 13.95
N PRO A 159 -1.56 5.89 15.10
CA PRO A 159 -1.65 4.49 15.47
C PRO A 159 -2.37 3.66 14.42
N GLY A 160 -1.85 2.48 14.12
CA GLY A 160 -2.42 1.56 13.15
C GLY A 160 -1.87 1.66 11.73
N ILE A 161 -0.96 2.60 11.44
CA ILE A 161 -0.20 2.53 10.19
C ILE A 161 0.73 1.32 10.25
N LEU A 162 0.72 0.50 9.20
CA LEU A 162 1.63 -0.63 9.06
C LEU A 162 2.84 -0.26 8.21
N MET A 163 2.58 0.26 7.01
CA MET A 163 3.58 0.60 6.02
C MET A 163 2.99 1.55 4.98
N TYR A 164 3.86 2.24 4.26
CA TYR A 164 3.47 3.06 3.12
C TYR A 164 3.75 2.34 1.83
N MET A 165 2.89 2.53 0.82
CA MET A 165 3.08 1.90 -0.48
C MET A 165 2.94 2.88 -1.63
N MET A 166 3.94 2.89 -2.50
CA MET A 166 3.97 3.68 -3.71
C MET A 166 3.51 2.87 -4.92
N GLY A 167 2.55 3.44 -5.63
CA GLY A 167 2.06 2.92 -6.90
C GLY A 167 0.90 1.95 -6.77
N ASN A 168 0.33 1.62 -7.92
CA ASN A 168 -0.58 0.53 -8.18
C ASN A 168 -0.39 0.11 -9.65
N GLU A 169 0.56 -0.78 -9.92
CA GLU A 169 0.90 -1.22 -11.28
C GLU A 169 1.33 -0.06 -12.21
N ASN A 170 2.14 0.86 -11.69
CA ASN A 170 2.61 2.01 -12.47
C ASN A 170 3.41 1.57 -13.70
N ASN A 171 4.07 0.41 -13.63
CA ASN A 171 4.75 -0.23 -14.75
C ASN A 171 3.81 -0.55 -15.92
N TYR A 172 2.56 -0.95 -15.66
CA TYR A 172 1.56 -1.15 -16.69
C TYR A 172 1.06 0.19 -17.27
N GLY A 173 0.92 1.22 -16.43
CA GLY A 173 0.66 2.59 -16.86
C GLY A 173 1.77 3.23 -17.73
N LEU A 174 2.91 2.56 -17.91
CA LEU A 174 3.93 2.97 -18.89
C LEU A 174 3.54 2.58 -20.32
N PHE A 175 2.60 1.64 -20.47
CA PHE A 175 2.08 1.19 -21.76
C PHE A 175 0.69 1.76 -22.02
N TRP A 176 -0.16 1.79 -20.98
CA TRP A 176 -1.56 2.18 -21.10
C TRP A 176 -1.76 3.69 -20.97
N ALA A 177 -2.66 4.27 -21.77
CA ALA A 177 -3.01 5.68 -21.70
C ALA A 177 -4.20 5.91 -20.76
N GLY A 178 -3.94 6.02 -19.44
CA GLY A 178 -4.94 6.38 -18.44
C GLY A 178 -5.31 5.24 -17.48
N ALA A 179 -6.57 5.18 -17.07
CA ALA A 179 -7.06 4.26 -16.02
C ALA A 179 -7.50 2.89 -16.54
N GLU A 180 -7.85 2.79 -17.83
CA GLU A 180 -8.30 1.54 -18.45
C GLU A 180 -7.11 0.59 -18.71
N THR A 181 -7.41 -0.71 -18.77
CA THR A 181 -6.43 -1.75 -19.14
C THR A 181 -6.33 -1.84 -20.66
N GLU A 182 -5.12 -1.84 -21.21
CA GLU A 182 -4.86 -1.95 -22.65
C GLU A 182 -3.89 -3.11 -22.95
N ASP A 183 -3.77 -3.50 -24.22
CA ASP A 183 -2.82 -4.52 -24.64
C ASP A 183 -1.37 -4.02 -24.52
N PHE A 184 -0.45 -4.92 -24.14
CA PHE A 184 0.98 -4.62 -24.18
C PHE A 184 1.50 -4.57 -25.63
N PRO A 185 2.51 -3.74 -25.92
CA PRO A 185 3.16 -3.76 -27.22
C PRO A 185 3.76 -5.13 -27.53
N GLU A 186 3.65 -5.55 -28.79
CA GLU A 186 4.29 -6.78 -29.26
C GLU A 186 5.81 -6.58 -29.42
N GLY A 187 6.60 -7.38 -28.71
CA GLY A 187 8.04 -7.52 -28.92
C GLY A 187 8.91 -7.00 -27.79
N GLU A 188 9.87 -7.83 -27.39
CA GLU A 188 10.78 -7.61 -26.27
C GLU A 188 11.56 -6.29 -26.37
N ALA A 189 11.98 -5.88 -27.58
CA ALA A 189 12.71 -4.64 -27.78
C ALA A 189 11.90 -3.38 -27.42
N GLN A 190 10.58 -3.39 -27.69
CA GLN A 190 9.70 -2.27 -27.36
C GLN A 190 9.46 -2.21 -25.86
N ILE A 191 9.21 -3.37 -25.23
CA ILE A 191 9.08 -3.49 -23.77
C ILE A 191 10.34 -3.00 -23.07
N ASN A 192 11.52 -3.44 -23.52
CA ASN A 192 12.80 -3.00 -22.96
C ASN A 192 13.02 -1.49 -23.15
N ALA A 193 12.67 -0.94 -24.31
CA ALA A 193 12.76 0.50 -24.54
C ALA A 193 11.82 1.30 -23.62
N VAL A 194 10.60 0.81 -23.34
CA VAL A 194 9.69 1.42 -22.35
C VAL A 194 10.29 1.33 -20.95
N GLY A 195 10.83 0.16 -20.58
CA GLY A 195 11.51 -0.07 -19.32
C GLY A 195 12.63 0.94 -19.09
N GLU A 196 13.55 1.08 -20.06
CA GLU A 196 14.69 1.98 -19.94
C GLU A 196 14.31 3.46 -19.98
N ASN A 197 13.44 3.88 -20.91
CA ASN A 197 13.15 5.31 -21.11
C ASN A 197 12.09 5.86 -20.17
N ARG A 198 11.18 5.01 -19.67
CA ARG A 198 10.03 5.44 -18.83
C ARG A 198 10.02 4.75 -17.48
N GLY A 199 10.33 3.46 -17.43
CA GLY A 199 10.36 2.68 -16.19
C GLY A 199 11.52 3.02 -15.27
N ARG A 200 12.75 3.12 -15.79
CA ARG A 200 13.94 3.45 -14.99
C ARG A 200 13.83 4.80 -14.29
N PRO A 201 13.38 5.90 -14.94
CA PRO A 201 13.09 7.15 -14.22
C PRO A 201 12.08 7.00 -13.08
N MET A 202 11.03 6.20 -13.28
CA MET A 202 10.00 5.94 -12.27
C MET A 202 10.57 5.20 -11.06
N TYR A 203 11.28 4.09 -11.28
CA TYR A 203 11.86 3.29 -10.19
C TYR A 203 12.95 4.04 -9.44
N LYS A 204 13.78 4.81 -10.16
CA LYS A 204 14.76 5.70 -9.54
C LYS A 204 14.08 6.72 -8.62
N LEU A 205 13.00 7.35 -9.08
CA LEU A 205 12.24 8.29 -8.27
C LEU A 205 11.60 7.60 -7.04
N MET A 206 11.03 6.40 -7.21
CA MET A 206 10.51 5.61 -6.08
C MET A 206 11.59 5.35 -5.03
N ASN A 207 12.82 5.02 -5.45
CA ASN A 207 13.93 4.83 -4.51
C ASN A 207 14.30 6.11 -3.76
N GLU A 208 14.44 7.23 -4.50
CA GLU A 208 14.75 8.53 -3.91
C GLU A 208 13.69 8.98 -2.90
N VAL A 209 12.42 8.70 -3.20
CA VAL A 209 11.29 8.95 -2.28
C VAL A 209 11.33 8.01 -1.08
N ALA A 210 11.60 6.72 -1.26
CA ALA A 210 11.71 5.76 -0.16
C ALA A 210 12.76 6.20 0.87
N ILE A 211 13.93 6.67 0.42
CA ILE A 211 14.98 7.21 1.30
C ILE A 211 14.41 8.38 2.13
N LYS A 212 13.79 9.37 1.49
CA LYS A 212 13.23 10.56 2.17
C LYS A 212 12.14 10.18 3.17
N MET A 213 11.27 9.25 2.81
CA MET A 213 10.20 8.78 3.68
C MET A 213 10.77 8.12 4.94
N LYS A 214 11.76 7.23 4.79
CA LYS A 214 12.42 6.54 5.92
C LYS A 214 13.23 7.48 6.81
N GLU A 215 13.81 8.54 6.25
CA GLU A 215 14.45 9.61 7.05
C GLU A 215 13.44 10.36 7.94
N MET A 216 12.22 10.56 7.43
CA MET A 216 11.16 11.27 8.14
C MET A 216 10.38 10.39 9.12
N ASP A 217 10.28 9.10 8.82
CA ASP A 217 9.56 8.09 9.57
C ASP A 217 10.33 6.76 9.54
N PRO A 218 11.24 6.54 10.49
CA PRO A 218 12.02 5.31 10.57
C PRO A 218 11.22 4.14 11.16
N ASN A 219 9.96 4.34 11.54
CA ASN A 219 9.15 3.33 12.20
C ASN A 219 8.28 2.53 11.23
N HIS A 220 8.13 2.95 9.97
CA HIS A 220 7.25 2.28 9.01
C HIS A 220 8.00 1.95 7.71
N PRO A 221 7.95 0.69 7.24
CA PRO A 221 8.54 0.30 5.96
C PRO A 221 7.91 1.01 4.77
N VAL A 222 8.66 1.07 3.67
CA VAL A 222 8.20 1.57 2.38
C VAL A 222 8.17 0.44 1.36
N ALA A 223 7.00 0.21 0.78
CA ALA A 223 6.76 -0.76 -0.27
C ALA A 223 6.50 -0.08 -1.62
N ILE A 224 6.65 -0.84 -2.70
CA ILE A 224 6.08 -0.51 -4.02
C ILE A 224 4.97 -1.49 -4.38
N CYS A 225 4.08 -1.11 -5.29
CA CYS A 225 3.06 -1.99 -5.88
C CYS A 225 3.29 -2.13 -7.38
N ASN A 226 3.89 -3.24 -7.79
CA ASN A 226 4.19 -3.53 -9.19
C ASN A 226 3.12 -4.44 -9.83
N GLY A 227 2.92 -4.32 -11.14
CA GLY A 227 2.18 -5.31 -11.91
C GLY A 227 3.09 -6.50 -12.21
N ASP A 228 2.86 -7.63 -11.54
CA ASP A 228 3.68 -8.85 -11.61
C ASP A 228 5.20 -8.54 -11.51
N VAL A 229 6.08 -9.31 -12.16
CA VAL A 229 7.55 -9.16 -12.14
C VAL A 229 8.11 -8.36 -13.32
N LEU A 230 7.25 -7.65 -14.07
CA LEU A 230 7.71 -6.88 -15.22
C LEU A 230 8.68 -5.76 -14.77
N PHE A 231 9.83 -5.69 -15.44
CA PHE A 231 10.97 -4.81 -15.13
C PHE A 231 11.70 -5.10 -13.81
N ILE A 232 11.63 -6.33 -13.30
CA ILE A 232 12.29 -6.68 -12.03
C ILE A 232 13.81 -6.47 -12.03
N ASP A 233 14.47 -6.55 -13.19
CA ASP A 233 15.90 -6.24 -13.31
C ASP A 233 16.18 -4.74 -13.10
N ILE A 234 15.33 -3.86 -13.65
CA ILE A 234 15.45 -2.40 -13.43
C ILE A 234 15.14 -2.07 -11.97
N ILE A 235 14.11 -2.71 -11.39
CA ILE A 235 13.79 -2.56 -9.96
C ILE A 235 14.99 -2.99 -9.12
N ALA A 236 15.61 -4.12 -9.44
CA ALA A 236 16.80 -4.59 -8.75
C ALA A 236 17.94 -3.58 -8.82
N GLU A 237 18.11 -2.88 -9.94
CA GLU A 237 19.15 -1.85 -10.13
C GLU A 237 18.86 -0.53 -9.41
N GLU A 238 17.62 -0.03 -9.48
CA GLU A 238 17.26 1.32 -9.04
C GLU A 238 16.69 1.36 -7.61
N CYS A 239 15.86 0.38 -7.22
CA CYS A 239 15.11 0.36 -5.96
C CYS A 239 15.88 -0.35 -4.83
N LYS A 240 17.01 0.20 -4.39
CA LYS A 240 17.85 -0.37 -3.33
C LYS A 240 17.33 -0.13 -1.91
N ASP A 241 16.43 0.83 -1.74
CA ASP A 241 15.96 1.34 -0.46
C ASP A 241 14.47 1.08 -0.21
N ILE A 242 13.81 0.27 -1.02
CA ILE A 242 12.46 -0.25 -0.70
C ILE A 242 12.60 -1.44 0.24
N ASP A 243 11.65 -1.59 1.17
CA ASP A 243 11.71 -2.63 2.21
C ASP A 243 10.89 -3.87 1.83
N VAL A 244 9.85 -3.70 1.01
CA VAL A 244 8.94 -4.77 0.59
C VAL A 244 8.60 -4.62 -0.91
N TYR A 245 8.69 -5.73 -1.64
CA TYR A 245 8.16 -5.82 -3.00
C TYR A 245 6.69 -6.23 -2.94
N GLY A 246 5.79 -5.28 -3.16
CA GLY A 246 4.38 -5.56 -3.37
C GLY A 246 4.09 -5.81 -4.84
N ALA A 247 3.29 -6.82 -5.16
CA ALA A 247 2.83 -7.03 -6.53
C ALA A 247 1.37 -7.43 -6.63
N ASN A 248 0.69 -6.83 -7.60
CA ASN A 248 -0.59 -7.29 -8.11
C ASN A 248 -0.30 -8.45 -9.07
N THR A 249 -0.84 -9.63 -8.79
CA THR A 249 -0.49 -10.85 -9.52
C THR A 249 -1.74 -11.67 -9.83
N TYR A 250 -2.01 -11.83 -11.13
CA TYR A 250 -3.20 -12.52 -11.62
C TYR A 250 -2.83 -13.68 -12.57
N ARG A 251 -2.06 -14.66 -12.09
CA ARG A 251 -1.46 -15.73 -12.92
C ARG A 251 -2.33 -16.99 -13.14
N GLY A 252 -3.51 -17.06 -12.52
CA GLY A 252 -4.45 -18.18 -12.64
C GLY A 252 -4.23 -19.24 -11.55
N GLU A 253 -4.34 -20.53 -11.88
CA GLU A 253 -4.31 -21.65 -10.93
C GLU A 253 -3.01 -21.78 -10.11
N SER A 254 -1.93 -21.10 -10.52
CA SER A 254 -0.68 -21.08 -9.76
C SER A 254 0.11 -19.81 -10.02
N PHE A 255 1.03 -19.49 -9.11
CA PHE A 255 1.93 -18.35 -9.26
C PHE A 255 3.21 -18.66 -10.05
N GLY A 256 3.41 -19.91 -10.50
CA GLY A 256 4.56 -20.31 -11.30
C GLY A 256 5.91 -19.96 -10.66
N ASP A 257 6.75 -19.23 -11.40
CA ASP A 257 8.11 -18.83 -10.97
C ASP A 257 8.15 -17.55 -10.11
N PHE A 258 7.00 -16.94 -9.80
CA PHE A 258 6.90 -15.62 -9.17
C PHE A 258 7.79 -15.44 -7.94
N PHE A 259 7.67 -16.35 -6.97
CA PHE A 259 8.46 -16.32 -5.73
C PHE A 259 9.95 -16.48 -5.98
N GLN A 260 10.34 -17.33 -6.94
CA GLN A 260 11.74 -17.62 -7.25
C GLN A 260 12.39 -16.41 -7.92
N VAL A 261 11.70 -15.78 -8.87
CA VAL A 261 12.19 -14.57 -9.55
C VAL A 261 12.42 -13.43 -8.55
N VAL A 262 11.46 -13.16 -7.66
CA VAL A 262 11.61 -12.10 -6.66
C VAL A 262 12.75 -12.41 -5.70
N LYS A 263 12.87 -13.66 -5.26
CA LYS A 263 13.99 -14.10 -4.40
C LYS A 263 15.35 -13.92 -5.06
N ASP A 264 15.48 -14.33 -6.32
CA ASP A 264 16.77 -14.30 -7.03
C ASP A 264 17.20 -12.89 -7.44
N LYS A 265 16.23 -12.01 -7.74
CA LYS A 265 16.51 -10.67 -8.27
C LYS A 265 16.58 -9.60 -7.18
N LEU A 266 15.71 -9.67 -6.17
CA LEU A 266 15.56 -8.62 -5.16
C LEU A 266 16.01 -9.05 -3.76
N ASP A 267 15.76 -10.30 -3.36
CA ASP A 267 16.07 -10.83 -2.01
C ASP A 267 15.51 -9.98 -0.84
N ILE A 268 14.33 -9.38 -1.08
CA ILE A 268 13.50 -8.66 -0.09
C ILE A 268 12.14 -9.35 0.09
N PRO A 269 11.41 -9.10 1.19
CA PRO A 269 10.06 -9.64 1.37
C PRO A 269 9.13 -9.33 0.20
N LEU A 270 8.31 -10.33 -0.14
CA LEU A 270 7.26 -10.25 -1.13
C LEU A 270 5.89 -10.18 -0.43
N MET A 271 5.01 -9.35 -0.97
CA MET A 271 3.63 -9.22 -0.52
C MET A 271 2.70 -9.22 -1.74
N PHE A 272 1.67 -10.07 -1.74
CA PHE A 272 0.58 -9.90 -2.69
C PHE A 272 -0.20 -8.65 -2.31
N THR A 273 -0.17 -7.65 -3.19
CA THR A 273 -0.96 -6.42 -3.01
C THR A 273 -2.33 -6.56 -3.64
N GLU A 274 -2.46 -7.42 -4.64
CA GLU A 274 -3.70 -7.96 -5.20
C GLU A 274 -3.45 -9.36 -5.77
N PHE A 275 -4.43 -10.23 -5.63
CA PHE A 275 -4.57 -11.50 -6.33
C PHE A 275 -6.02 -11.97 -6.16
N GLY A 276 -6.51 -12.81 -7.05
CA GLY A 276 -7.84 -13.39 -6.95
C GLY A 276 -8.53 -13.55 -8.30
N ALA A 277 -9.81 -13.90 -8.23
CA ALA A 277 -10.70 -13.94 -9.38
C ALA A 277 -12.06 -13.34 -9.01
N ASP A 278 -12.75 -12.79 -10.01
CA ASP A 278 -14.13 -12.36 -9.90
C ASP A 278 -15.04 -13.52 -9.42
N ALA A 279 -16.01 -13.18 -8.57
CA ALA A 279 -17.10 -14.09 -8.21
C ALA A 279 -18.23 -14.12 -9.26
N TYR A 280 -17.96 -13.63 -10.47
CA TYR A 280 -18.93 -13.51 -11.56
C TYR A 280 -18.31 -13.99 -12.86
N ASN A 281 -19.01 -14.91 -13.53
CA ASN A 281 -18.64 -15.38 -14.84
C ASN A 281 -19.37 -14.57 -15.90
N ALA A 282 -18.68 -13.61 -16.51
CA ALA A 282 -19.25 -12.75 -17.54
C ALA A 282 -19.61 -13.48 -18.85
N LEU A 283 -19.01 -14.65 -19.12
CA LEU A 283 -19.35 -15.46 -20.30
C LEU A 283 -20.66 -16.23 -20.11
N GLU A 284 -20.93 -16.66 -18.87
CA GLU A 284 -22.13 -17.42 -18.51
C GLU A 284 -23.23 -16.57 -17.85
N ASP A 285 -22.95 -15.29 -17.61
CA ASP A 285 -23.86 -14.31 -16.99
C ASP A 285 -24.41 -14.79 -15.63
N LYS A 286 -23.53 -15.32 -14.78
CA LYS A 286 -23.91 -15.87 -13.47
C LYS A 286 -22.80 -15.76 -12.41
N GLU A 287 -23.19 -15.85 -11.15
CA GLU A 287 -22.25 -15.97 -10.03
C GLU A 287 -21.38 -17.22 -10.15
N ASP A 288 -20.10 -17.07 -9.80
CA ASP A 288 -19.07 -18.11 -9.90
C ASP A 288 -18.18 -18.17 -8.64
N GLN A 289 -18.86 -18.36 -7.50
CA GLN A 289 -18.22 -18.43 -6.18
C GLN A 289 -17.23 -19.60 -6.07
N PHE A 290 -17.42 -20.66 -6.87
CA PHE A 290 -16.52 -21.82 -6.87
C PHE A 290 -15.14 -21.45 -7.39
N TRP A 291 -15.06 -20.82 -8.56
CA TRP A 291 -13.78 -20.46 -9.16
C TRP A 291 -13.06 -19.35 -8.39
N GLN A 292 -13.81 -18.40 -7.79
CA GLN A 292 -13.21 -17.45 -6.86
C GLN A 292 -12.57 -18.14 -5.65
N ALA A 293 -13.27 -19.11 -5.03
CA ALA A 293 -12.74 -19.82 -3.87
C ALA A 293 -11.61 -20.82 -4.21
N HIS A 294 -11.54 -21.25 -5.47
CA HIS A 294 -10.52 -22.17 -5.96
C HIS A 294 -9.17 -21.47 -6.26
N TYR A 295 -9.22 -20.22 -6.69
CA TYR A 295 -8.05 -19.39 -7.03
C TYR A 295 -7.06 -19.26 -5.87
#